data_AF-A0A1I6DM56-F1
#
_entry.id   AF-A0A1I6DM56-F1
#
_cell.length_a   1.000
_cell.length_b   1.000
_cell.length_c   1.000
_cell.angle_alpha   90.00
_cell.angle_beta   90.00
_cell.angle_gamma   90.00
#
_symmetry.space_group_name_H-M   'P 1'
#
loop_
_entity.id
_entity.type
_entity.pdbx_description
1 polymer ?
#
loop_
_entity_poly.entity_id
_entity_poly.type
_entity_poly.pdbx_seq_one_letter_code
_entity_poly.pdbx_strand_id
1 'polypeptide(L)'
;MQIREGFLTQAVPGAFVGLAAGLIAGGLAALVGQPLGWALVTTVALGLPLGAFGGGFGLLVAAGRLPAGRFAPVALYWLVAFPAARLVHEITVSLVLTGQVRLPSDLVGFLAYQGIVSFGWAIGFLWLHERISMRLRARATASR
;
A
#
# COMPACT_ATOMS: atom_id res chain seq x y z
N MET A 1 -24.15 12.18 9.60
CA MET A 1 -23.76 10.83 9.13
C MET A 1 -23.18 10.86 7.71
N GLN A 2 -23.84 11.54 6.75
CA GLN A 2 -23.38 11.70 5.35
C GLN A 2 -21.92 12.17 5.13
N ILE A 3 -21.37 13.03 5.99
CA ILE A 3 -19.98 13.53 5.85
C ILE A 3 -18.94 12.40 6.05
N ARG A 4 -19.21 11.44 6.95
CA ARG A 4 -18.29 10.33 7.24
C ARG A 4 -18.27 9.29 6.12
N GLU A 5 -19.41 9.03 5.50
CA GLU A 5 -19.53 8.07 4.38
C GLU A 5 -18.81 8.55 3.12
N GLY A 6 -18.92 9.86 2.83
CA GLY A 6 -18.15 10.49 1.75
C GLY A 6 -16.63 10.42 2.00
N PHE A 7 -16.20 10.54 3.26
CA PHE A 7 -14.79 10.47 3.66
C PHE A 7 -14.21 9.07 3.52
N LEU A 8 -14.92 8.03 3.98
CA LEU A 8 -14.48 6.63 3.82
C LEU A 8 -14.40 6.19 2.36
N THR A 9 -15.28 6.72 1.50
CA THR A 9 -15.23 6.45 0.06
C THR A 9 -13.92 6.93 -0.58
N GLN A 10 -13.29 7.98 -0.04
CA GLN A 10 -11.99 8.48 -0.53
C GLN A 10 -10.82 7.56 -0.16
N ALA A 11 -10.96 6.71 0.86
CA ALA A 11 -9.92 5.73 1.21
C ALA A 11 -9.90 4.54 0.24
N VAL A 12 -11.03 4.21 -0.38
CA VAL A 12 -11.20 3.00 -1.19
C VAL A 12 -10.17 2.86 -2.31
N PRO A 13 -9.91 3.88 -3.16
CA PRO A 13 -8.94 3.75 -4.24
C PRO A 13 -7.56 3.36 -3.74
N GLY A 14 -7.04 4.06 -2.73
CA GLY A 14 -5.70 3.80 -2.22
C GLY A 14 -5.62 2.47 -1.48
N ALA A 15 -6.62 2.14 -0.68
CA ALA A 15 -6.68 0.86 0.02
C ALA A 15 -6.72 -0.32 -0.95
N PHE A 16 -7.50 -0.21 -2.02
CA PHE A 16 -7.57 -1.22 -3.07
C PHE A 16 -6.21 -1.44 -3.75
N VAL A 17 -5.51 -0.37 -4.12
CA VAL A 17 -4.18 -0.47 -4.75
C VAL A 17 -3.20 -1.23 -3.84
N GLY A 18 -3.18 -0.89 -2.55
CA GLY A 18 -2.29 -1.54 -1.58
C GLY A 18 -2.62 -3.02 -1.36
N LEU A 19 -3.91 -3.35 -1.21
CA LEU A 19 -4.37 -4.74 -1.05
C LEU A 19 -4.07 -5.57 -2.30
N ALA A 20 -4.32 -5.02 -3.49
CA ALA A 20 -4.02 -5.67 -4.76
C ALA A 20 -2.52 -5.94 -4.92
N ALA A 21 -1.66 -5.03 -4.47
CA ALA A 21 -0.22 -5.25 -4.49
C ALA A 21 0.22 -6.39 -3.56
N GLY A 22 -0.37 -6.52 -2.37
CA GLY A 22 -0.16 -7.67 -1.50
C GLY A 22 -0.55 -8.98 -2.16
N LEU A 23 -1.73 -9.02 -2.79
CA LEU A 23 -2.19 -10.19 -3.55
C LEU A 23 -1.24 -10.55 -4.70
N ILE A 24 -0.78 -9.55 -5.45
CA ILE A 24 0.20 -9.75 -6.53
C ILE A 24 1.52 -10.29 -5.97
N ALA A 25 2.02 -9.73 -4.86
CA ALA A 25 3.26 -10.19 -4.24
C ALA A 25 3.18 -11.66 -3.77
N GLY A 26 2.08 -12.04 -3.11
CA GLY A 26 1.85 -13.43 -2.72
C GLY A 26 1.63 -14.36 -3.92
N GLY A 27 0.94 -13.89 -4.97
CA GLY A 27 0.79 -14.65 -6.21
C GLY A 27 2.12 -14.89 -6.91
N LEU A 28 2.99 -13.88 -6.98
CA LEU A 28 4.34 -14.00 -7.51
C LEU A 28 5.20 -14.94 -6.66
N ALA A 29 5.04 -14.90 -5.33
CA ALA A 29 5.71 -15.83 -4.44
C ALA A 29 5.35 -17.30 -4.73
N ALA A 30 4.04 -17.58 -4.86
CA ALA A 30 3.57 -18.91 -5.22
C ALA A 30 4.09 -19.32 -6.61
N LEU A 31 4.10 -18.40 -7.56
CA LEU A 31 4.57 -18.65 -8.93
C LEU A 31 6.05 -19.05 -8.99
N VAL A 32 6.90 -18.48 -8.13
CA VAL A 32 8.33 -18.84 -8.06
C VAL A 32 8.61 -20.06 -7.17
N GLY A 33 7.56 -20.80 -6.78
CA GLY A 33 7.68 -22.07 -6.05
C GLY A 33 7.83 -21.93 -4.54
N GLN A 34 7.54 -20.76 -3.95
CA GLN A 34 7.52 -20.63 -2.49
C GLN A 34 6.38 -21.47 -1.88
N PRO A 35 6.54 -21.99 -0.64
CA PRO A 35 5.48 -22.68 0.05
C PRO A 35 4.19 -21.85 0.14
N LEU A 36 3.03 -22.49 0.04
CA LEU A 36 1.73 -21.80 0.10
C LEU A 36 1.59 -20.92 1.35
N GLY A 37 2.06 -21.40 2.50
CA GLY A 37 2.09 -20.61 3.74
C GLY A 37 2.89 -19.31 3.59
N TRP A 38 4.05 -19.36 2.92
CA TRP A 38 4.88 -18.18 2.65
C TRP A 38 4.17 -17.17 1.74
N ALA A 39 3.51 -17.66 0.69
CA ALA A 39 2.73 -16.83 -0.24
C ALA A 39 1.51 -16.16 0.42
N LEU A 40 0.78 -16.90 1.27
CA LEU A 40 -0.37 -16.38 2.01
C LEU A 40 0.05 -15.35 3.04
N VAL A 41 1.10 -15.63 3.81
CA VAL A 41 1.65 -14.67 4.78
C VAL A 41 2.13 -13.40 4.07
N THR A 42 2.84 -13.53 2.95
CA THR A 42 3.25 -12.40 2.11
C THR A 42 2.06 -11.54 1.69
N THR A 43 0.97 -12.19 1.22
CA THR A 43 -0.26 -11.51 0.80
C THR A 43 -0.82 -10.60 1.89
N VAL A 44 -0.96 -11.14 3.10
CA VAL A 44 -1.60 -10.44 4.21
C VAL A 44 -0.64 -9.43 4.84
N ALA A 45 0.59 -9.86 5.15
CA ALA A 45 1.56 -9.06 5.86
C ALA A 45 2.08 -7.86 5.06
N LEU A 46 2.04 -7.93 3.72
CA LEU A 46 2.33 -6.78 2.86
C LEU A 46 1.07 -6.01 2.44
N GLY A 47 0.01 -6.73 2.10
CA GLY A 47 -1.24 -6.13 1.61
C GLY A 47 -1.93 -5.28 2.65
N LEU A 48 -2.00 -5.71 3.92
CA LEU A 48 -2.67 -4.95 4.97
C LEU A 48 -1.98 -3.61 5.26
N PRO A 49 -0.65 -3.53 5.48
CA PRO A 49 0.02 -2.24 5.65
C PRO A 49 -0.09 -1.34 4.42
N LEU A 50 0.13 -1.88 3.21
CA LEU A 50 0.01 -1.08 1.98
C LEU A 50 -1.41 -0.57 1.78
N GLY A 51 -2.42 -1.40 2.06
CA GLY A 51 -3.83 -1.01 2.00
C GLY A 51 -4.18 0.05 3.04
N ALA A 52 -3.69 -0.09 4.27
CA ALA A 52 -3.89 0.90 5.33
C ALA A 52 -3.25 2.25 4.96
N PHE A 53 -1.99 2.25 4.52
CA PHE A 53 -1.32 3.47 4.07
C PHE A 53 -1.95 4.04 2.80
N GLY A 54 -2.37 3.21 1.85
CA GLY A 54 -3.08 3.67 0.66
C GLY A 54 -4.41 4.35 1.02
N GLY A 55 -5.19 3.74 1.92
CA GLY A 55 -6.42 4.35 2.42
C GLY A 55 -6.16 5.64 3.17
N GLY A 56 -5.16 5.65 4.05
CA GLY A 56 -4.71 6.85 4.78
C GLY A 56 -4.30 8.00 3.85
N PHE A 57 -3.62 7.69 2.74
CA PHE A 57 -3.30 8.68 1.70
C PHE A 57 -4.58 9.32 1.13
N GLY A 58 -5.57 8.50 0.77
CA GLY A 58 -6.87 8.98 0.28
C GLY A 58 -7.59 9.89 1.28
N LEU A 59 -7.54 9.55 2.57
CA LEU A 59 -8.09 10.38 3.64
C LEU A 59 -7.35 11.70 3.82
N LEU A 60 -6.01 11.72 3.71
CA LEU A 60 -5.21 12.93 3.78
C LEU A 60 -5.48 13.87 2.60
N VAL A 61 -5.68 13.33 1.41
CA VAL A 61 -6.10 14.10 0.24
C VAL A 61 -7.50 14.68 0.45
N ALA A 62 -8.45 13.88 0.95
CA ALA A 62 -9.80 14.33 1.25
C ALA A 62 -9.85 15.44 2.32
N ALA A 63 -8.93 15.38 3.29
CA ALA A 63 -8.76 16.39 4.33
C ALA A 63 -7.98 17.65 3.87
N GLY A 64 -7.58 17.72 2.59
CA GLY A 64 -6.80 18.83 2.05
C GLY A 64 -5.36 18.92 2.58
N ARG A 65 -4.85 17.85 3.21
CA ARG A 65 -3.49 17.79 3.79
C ARG A 65 -2.44 17.38 2.78
N LEU A 66 -2.84 16.66 1.73
CA LEU A 66 -1.98 16.33 0.59
C LEU A 66 -2.65 16.78 -0.72
N PRO A 67 -1.90 17.39 -1.65
CA PRO A 67 -2.46 17.78 -2.94
C PRO A 67 -2.69 16.55 -3.82
N ALA A 68 -3.85 16.50 -4.49
CA ALA A 68 -4.15 15.49 -5.50
C ALA A 68 -3.29 15.70 -6.76
N GLY A 69 -2.98 14.61 -7.48
CA GLY A 69 -2.32 14.63 -8.79
C GLY A 69 -0.86 15.07 -8.84
N ARG A 70 -0.25 15.46 -7.71
CA ARG A 70 1.16 15.89 -7.67
C ARG A 70 2.06 14.76 -7.23
N PHE A 71 3.07 14.44 -8.04
CA PHE A 71 3.99 13.35 -7.74
C PHE A 71 4.84 13.60 -6.49
N ALA A 72 5.48 14.76 -6.35
CA ALA A 72 6.44 14.97 -5.26
C ALA A 72 5.85 14.72 -3.84
N PRO A 73 4.63 15.21 -3.50
CA PRO A 73 4.00 14.90 -2.21
C PRO A 73 3.66 13.42 -2.03
N VAL A 74 3.26 12.73 -3.10
CA VAL A 74 2.99 11.28 -3.08
C VAL A 74 4.29 10.50 -2.87
N ALA A 75 5.37 10.92 -3.52
CA ALA A 75 6.69 10.32 -3.37
C ALA A 75 7.21 10.49 -1.93
N LEU A 76 7.10 11.68 -1.34
CA LEU A 76 7.49 11.91 0.05
C LEU A 76 6.66 11.10 1.05
N TYR A 77 5.36 10.96 0.81
CA TYR A 77 4.50 10.11 1.62
C TYR A 77 4.97 8.63 1.57
N TRP A 78 5.19 8.11 0.37
CA TRP A 78 5.59 6.72 0.18
C TRP A 78 7.04 6.44 0.54
N LEU A 79 7.91 7.45 0.56
CA LEU A 79 9.29 7.35 1.07
C LEU A 79 9.34 6.85 2.51
N VAL A 80 8.29 7.10 3.30
CA VAL A 80 8.16 6.59 4.67
C VAL A 80 7.22 5.39 4.73
N ALA A 81 6.04 5.49 4.12
CA ALA A 81 5.01 4.47 4.23
C ALA A 81 5.42 3.13 3.59
N PHE A 82 6.15 3.14 2.47
CA PHE A 82 6.53 1.92 1.78
C PHE A 82 7.63 1.14 2.53
N PRO A 83 8.75 1.77 2.95
CA PRO A 83 9.71 1.08 3.82
C PRO A 83 9.08 0.57 5.12
N ALA A 84 8.17 1.32 5.73
CA ALA A 84 7.44 0.88 6.92
C ALA A 84 6.60 -0.38 6.64
N ALA A 85 5.83 -0.40 5.54
CA ALA A 85 5.07 -1.57 5.13
C ALA A 85 5.97 -2.78 4.86
N ARG A 86 7.12 -2.57 4.22
CA ARG A 86 8.12 -3.60 3.95
C ARG A 86 8.78 -4.13 5.22
N LEU A 87 9.04 -3.26 6.19
CA LEU A 87 9.59 -3.67 7.49
C LEU A 87 8.57 -4.51 8.29
N VAL A 88 7.30 -4.09 8.31
CA VAL A 88 6.22 -4.88 8.91
C VAL A 88 6.10 -6.24 8.25
N HIS A 89 6.16 -6.29 6.93
CA HIS A 89 6.15 -7.54 6.18
C HIS A 89 7.33 -8.46 6.58
N GLU A 90 8.55 -7.94 6.62
CA GLU A 90 9.76 -8.73 6.97
C GLU A 90 9.67 -9.32 8.39
N ILE A 91 9.24 -8.49 9.35
CA ILE A 91 9.06 -8.90 10.74
C ILE A 91 7.97 -9.96 10.85
N THR A 92 6.85 -9.77 10.15
CA THR A 92 5.69 -10.68 10.21
C THR A 92 6.01 -12.02 9.56
N VAL A 93 6.67 -12.03 8.40
CA VAL A 93 7.11 -13.26 7.73
C VAL A 93 8.06 -14.04 8.64
N SER A 94 9.03 -13.35 9.25
CA SER A 94 9.96 -13.98 10.21
C SER A 94 9.22 -14.57 11.40
N LEU A 95 8.31 -13.80 12.02
CA LEU A 95 7.54 -14.24 13.18
C LEU A 95 6.68 -15.46 12.85
N VAL A 96 5.92 -15.42 11.75
CA VAL A 96 4.96 -16.48 11.43
C VAL A 96 5.65 -17.76 10.98
N LEU A 97 6.76 -17.67 10.24
CA LEU A 97 7.40 -18.85 9.66
C LEU A 97 8.50 -19.45 10.52
N THR A 98 9.16 -18.65 11.36
CA THR A 98 10.27 -19.11 12.20
C THR A 98 9.95 -19.05 13.70
N GLY A 99 8.82 -18.45 14.08
CA GLY A 99 8.45 -18.23 15.48
C GLY A 99 9.25 -17.12 16.16
N GLN A 100 10.09 -16.38 15.43
CA GLN A 100 10.99 -15.36 15.99
C GLN A 100 10.78 -14.00 15.32
N VAL A 101 10.67 -12.96 16.16
CA VAL A 101 10.76 -11.57 15.68
C VAL A 101 12.21 -11.31 15.27
N ARG A 102 12.42 -11.02 13.99
CA ARG A 102 13.73 -10.69 13.43
C ARG A 102 13.63 -9.41 12.63
N LEU A 103 14.58 -8.51 12.85
CA LEU A 103 14.80 -7.35 11.99
C LEU A 103 15.74 -7.73 10.84
N PRO A 104 15.72 -6.98 9.73
CA PRO A 104 16.76 -7.08 8.72
C PRO A 104 18.15 -6.97 9.35
N SER A 105 19.08 -7.82 8.94
CA SER A 105 20.46 -7.82 9.45
C SER A 105 21.18 -6.50 9.21
N ASP A 106 20.87 -5.83 8.09
CA ASP A 106 21.25 -4.45 7.81
C ASP A 106 19.98 -3.60 7.67
N LEU A 107 19.51 -3.05 8.79
CA LEU A 107 18.29 -2.24 8.82
C LEU A 107 18.44 -0.94 8.01
N VAL A 108 19.62 -0.31 8.05
CA VAL A 108 19.86 0.95 7.35
C VAL A 108 19.88 0.72 5.84
N GLY A 109 20.63 -0.27 5.37
CA GLY A 109 20.65 -0.66 3.96
C GLY A 109 19.28 -1.12 3.46
N PHE A 110 18.54 -1.87 4.28
CA PHE A 110 17.16 -2.24 3.96
C PHE A 110 16.28 -1.00 3.76
N LEU A 111 16.25 -0.07 4.71
CA LEU A 111 15.41 1.12 4.63
C LEU A 111 15.83 2.03 3.46
N ALA A 112 17.12 2.19 3.21
CA ALA A 112 17.63 2.95 2.07
C ALA A 112 17.18 2.33 0.74
N TYR A 113 17.33 1.01 0.60
CA TYR A 113 16.88 0.29 -0.60
C TYR A 113 15.36 0.41 -0.79
N GLN A 114 14.57 0.18 0.25
CA GLN A 114 13.11 0.32 0.17
C GLN A 114 12.71 1.77 -0.15
N GLY A 115 13.45 2.77 0.33
CA GLY A 115 13.23 4.17 -0.01
C GLY A 115 13.41 4.44 -1.50
N ILE A 116 14.46 3.87 -2.12
CA ILE A 116 14.68 3.98 -3.58
C ILE A 116 13.53 3.29 -4.33
N VAL A 117 13.17 2.06 -3.93
CA VAL A 117 12.07 1.30 -4.55
C VAL A 117 10.73 2.03 -4.40
N SER A 118 10.53 2.76 -3.31
CA SER A 118 9.27 3.47 -3.04
C SER A 118 8.92 4.51 -4.10
N PHE A 119 9.89 5.07 -4.82
CA PHE A 119 9.62 6.02 -5.89
C PHE A 119 8.92 5.34 -7.08
N GLY A 120 9.37 4.13 -7.46
CA GLY A 120 8.71 3.33 -8.47
C GLY A 120 7.29 2.94 -8.05
N TRP A 121 7.12 2.53 -6.79
CA TRP A 121 5.81 2.28 -6.20
C TRP A 121 4.92 3.53 -6.22
N ALA A 122 5.44 4.70 -5.83
CA ALA A 122 4.70 5.95 -5.76
C ALA A 122 4.13 6.37 -7.12
N ILE A 123 4.89 6.17 -8.21
CA ILE A 123 4.43 6.45 -9.57
C ILE A 123 3.24 5.55 -9.93
N GLY A 124 3.39 4.23 -9.77
CA GLY A 124 2.33 3.27 -10.07
C GLY A 124 1.10 3.46 -9.20
N PHE A 125 1.31 3.70 -7.90
CA PHE A 125 0.26 4.00 -6.95
C PHE A 125 -0.52 5.25 -7.35
N LEU A 126 0.16 6.37 -7.62
CA LEU A 126 -0.48 7.63 -8.00
C LEU A 126 -1.37 7.41 -9.22
N TRP A 127 -0.81 6.79 -10.27
CA TRP A 127 -1.54 6.55 -11.51
C TRP A 127 -2.80 5.71 -11.28
N LEU A 128 -2.69 4.57 -10.57
CA LEU A 128 -3.82 3.67 -10.37
C LEU A 128 -4.85 4.27 -9.41
N HIS A 129 -4.39 4.92 -8.34
CA HIS A 129 -5.23 5.66 -7.39
C HIS A 129 -6.08 6.71 -8.11
N GLU A 130 -5.47 7.54 -8.95
CA GLU A 130 -6.20 8.56 -9.70
C GLU A 130 -7.20 7.95 -10.67
N ARG A 131 -6.78 6.91 -11.42
CA ARG A 131 -7.65 6.24 -12.38
C ARG A 131 -8.88 5.64 -11.73
N ILE A 132 -8.72 4.99 -10.58
CA ILE A 132 -9.83 4.42 -9.81
C ILE A 132 -10.71 5.54 -9.25
N SER A 133 -10.10 6.58 -8.66
CA SER A 133 -10.83 7.74 -8.11
C SER A 133 -11.71 8.41 -9.15
N MET A 134 -11.19 8.62 -10.37
CA MET A 134 -11.96 9.18 -11.49
C MET A 134 -13.13 8.28 -11.87
N ARG A 135 -12.93 6.95 -11.96
CA ARG A 135 -13.98 5.99 -12.30
C ARG A 135 -15.08 5.93 -11.27
N LEU A 136 -14.73 5.94 -9.97
CA LEU A 136 -15.72 5.94 -8.89
C LEU A 136 -16.56 7.23 -8.90
N ARG A 137 -15.92 8.40 -9.13
CA ARG A 137 -16.64 9.67 -9.28
C ARG A 137 -17.59 9.66 -10.46
N ALA A 138 -17.14 9.21 -11.64
CA ALA A 138 -17.99 9.14 -12.83
C ALA A 138 -19.22 8.24 -12.63
N ARG A 139 -19.06 7.10 -11.94
CA ARG A 139 -20.17 6.21 -11.60
C ARG A 139 -21.17 6.86 -10.66
N ALA A 140 -20.70 7.61 -9.65
CA ALA A 140 -21.58 8.30 -8.71
C ALA A 140 -22.41 9.42 -9.36
N THR A 141 -21.88 10.05 -10.42
CA THR A 141 -22.64 11.06 -11.19
C THR A 141 -23.68 10.42 -12.11
N ALA A 142 -23.39 9.25 -12.69
CA ALA A 142 -24.30 8.54 -13.60
C ALA A 142 -25.48 7.86 -12.87
N SER A 143 -25.38 7.66 -11.56
CA SER A 143 -26.43 7.07 -10.72
C SER A 143 -27.34 8.10 -10.04
N ARG A 144 -27.21 9.39 -10.37
CA ARG A 144 -28.07 10.48 -9.91
C ARG A 144 -28.94 10.97 -11.05
#